data_AF-A0A7V4TEX2-F1
#
_entry.id   AF-A0A7V4TEX2-F1
#
_cell.length_a   1.000
_cell.length_b   1.000
_cell.length_c   1.000
_cell.angle_alpha   90.00
_cell.angle_beta   90.00
_cell.angle_gamma   90.00
#
_symmetry.space_group_name_H-M   'P 1'
#
loop_
_entity.id
_entity.type
_entity.pdbx_description
1 polymer ?
#
loop_
_entity_poly.entity_id
_entity_poly.type
_entity_poly.pdbx_seq_one_letter_code
_entity_poly.pdbx_strand_id
1 'polypeptide(L)'
;MPEIFPRFRRKFFQDSSWLSTPTRRTVFSRLCRNEGWWAMSTETVKFQAHLQRGGLGLEEMKRLLLAFAELGDVDEVTKRALRENLLGKTSGWMVKDMLYAFRRRFLSDSGLPPADLIALFLKGRVSEVAKNQVLFPYFVVTDPLVERCYRDLVLSRISNPGQLTKEDVRAYLEELSAHHPELAKWSEELRRRWSRGFLTLLRRFGLMERSPGKGLKRLWLLPEPFAFFWFWFWERGGSFWFAAEQTLWELLQVNRQQMEELLVEGRLRGWWSYQRSGRIVEFQPRFLVLWEWLENALG
;
A
#
# COMPACT_ATOMS: atom_id res chain seq x y z
N MET A 1 36.71 -14.45 14.43
CA MET A 1 36.54 -12.98 14.51
C MET A 1 35.05 -12.71 14.65
N PRO A 2 34.63 -11.84 15.59
CA PRO A 2 33.34 -12.03 16.26
C PRO A 2 32.16 -11.39 15.54
N GLU A 3 31.05 -12.11 15.62
CA GLU A 3 29.69 -11.76 15.20
C GLU A 3 29.15 -10.55 15.96
N ILE A 4 28.52 -9.62 15.24
CA ILE A 4 27.66 -8.59 15.82
C ILE A 4 26.39 -8.51 14.95
N PHE A 5 25.36 -9.26 15.33
CA PHE A 5 23.97 -8.94 14.98
C PHE A 5 23.16 -8.94 16.28
N PRO A 6 22.45 -7.85 16.61
CA PRO A 6 21.69 -7.78 17.85
C PRO A 6 20.44 -8.66 17.76
N ARG A 7 20.21 -9.36 18.87
CA ARG A 7 19.10 -10.27 19.17
C ARG A 7 17.74 -9.61 18.90
N PHE A 8 17.03 -10.06 17.86
CA PHE A 8 15.57 -10.01 17.85
C PHE A 8 15.05 -11.09 18.83
N ARG A 9 14.79 -10.70 20.08
CA ARG A 9 14.00 -11.52 21.02
C ARG A 9 12.79 -10.76 21.50
N ARG A 10 11.63 -11.31 21.13
CA ARG A 10 10.48 -11.64 21.99
C ARG A 10 10.24 -10.73 23.19
N LYS A 11 9.18 -9.94 23.10
CA LYS A 11 8.36 -9.58 24.26
C LYS A 11 6.90 -9.54 23.81
N PHE A 12 6.25 -10.70 23.79
CA PHE A 12 4.83 -10.93 24.08
C PHE A 12 4.67 -12.45 24.16
N PHE A 13 3.94 -12.92 25.18
CA PHE A 13 3.92 -14.29 25.74
C PHE A 13 5.00 -14.60 26.80
N GLN A 14 4.70 -14.20 28.03
CA GLN A 14 4.70 -15.09 29.19
C GLN A 14 4.06 -14.36 30.38
N ASP A 15 2.81 -14.69 30.68
CA ASP A 15 2.37 -14.81 32.06
C ASP A 15 1.19 -15.80 32.10
N SER A 16 1.51 -17.03 32.52
CA SER A 16 0.55 -18.11 32.76
C SER A 16 0.89 -18.71 34.12
N SER A 17 0.14 -18.34 35.16
CA SER A 17 0.09 -19.12 36.40
C SER A 17 -1.19 -18.87 37.19
N TRP A 18 -2.31 -19.41 36.72
CA TRP A 18 -3.36 -19.96 37.61
C TRP A 18 -4.00 -21.16 36.90
N LEU A 19 -3.76 -22.36 37.45
CA LEU A 19 -4.35 -23.62 37.02
C LEU A 19 -5.56 -23.97 37.91
N SER A 20 -6.43 -24.83 37.34
CA SER A 20 -7.51 -25.65 37.94
C SER A 20 -8.86 -24.93 38.09
N THR A 21 -9.99 -25.40 37.52
CA THR A 21 -10.50 -26.77 37.24
C THR A 21 -11.52 -26.78 36.05
N PRO A 22 -11.95 -27.96 35.54
CA PRO A 22 -12.51 -28.12 34.20
C PRO A 22 -14.04 -28.33 34.20
N THR A 23 -14.80 -27.63 33.35
CA THR A 23 -16.04 -28.19 32.77
C THR A 23 -16.61 -27.36 31.62
N ARG A 24 -17.15 -28.08 30.63
CA ARG A 24 -18.08 -27.68 29.54
C ARG A 24 -17.47 -27.58 28.14
N ARG A 25 -17.42 -28.77 27.52
CA ARG A 25 -17.80 -28.95 26.12
C ARG A 25 -19.23 -28.44 25.90
N THR A 26 -19.46 -28.01 24.67
CA THR A 26 -20.73 -27.88 23.93
C THR A 26 -21.32 -26.47 23.82
N VAL A 27 -21.64 -26.15 22.56
CA VAL A 27 -22.46 -25.05 22.03
C VAL A 27 -21.71 -23.74 21.79
N PHE A 28 -21.20 -23.56 20.56
CA PHE A 28 -21.59 -22.46 19.68
C PHE A 28 -21.08 -22.75 18.26
N SER A 29 -21.73 -23.73 17.62
CA SER A 29 -21.78 -23.81 16.17
C SER A 29 -23.19 -23.43 15.73
N ARG A 30 -23.26 -22.62 14.67
CA ARG A 30 -24.43 -22.14 13.92
C ARG A 30 -25.31 -21.08 14.59
N LEU A 31 -25.34 -19.93 13.91
CA LEU A 31 -26.40 -18.94 13.66
C LEU A 31 -25.63 -17.61 13.53
N CYS A 32 -25.62 -16.82 12.47
CA CYS A 32 -26.32 -16.72 11.19
C CYS A 32 -25.43 -15.77 10.35
N ARG A 33 -25.08 -16.13 9.10
CA ARG A 33 -25.68 -15.59 7.85
C ARG A 33 -25.32 -14.13 7.54
N ASN A 34 -24.73 -13.95 6.35
CA ASN A 34 -24.83 -12.80 5.46
C ASN A 34 -25.63 -11.61 6.00
N GLU A 35 -24.94 -10.62 6.55
CA GLU A 35 -25.37 -9.23 6.48
C GLU A 35 -24.14 -8.38 6.23
N GLY A 36 -24.26 -7.51 5.22
CA GLY A 36 -23.21 -6.65 4.73
C GLY A 36 -22.72 -5.70 5.82
N TRP A 37 -21.45 -5.82 6.16
CA TRP A 37 -20.75 -4.85 6.99
C TRP A 37 -20.36 -3.65 6.14
N TRP A 38 -21.33 -2.82 5.77
CA TRP A 38 -21.10 -1.40 5.44
C TRP A 38 -22.31 -0.56 5.89
N ALA A 39 -22.69 -0.65 7.16
CA ALA A 39 -23.19 0.54 7.84
C ALA A 39 -21.97 1.46 8.05
N MET A 40 -21.49 2.06 6.96
CA MET A 40 -20.46 3.09 7.03
C MET A 40 -21.07 4.27 7.76
N SER A 41 -20.45 4.62 8.90
CA SER A 41 -20.50 5.94 9.49
C SER A 41 -20.53 7.01 8.39
N THR A 42 -21.63 7.77 8.32
CA THR A 42 -21.81 8.92 7.43
C THR A 42 -20.97 10.12 7.89
N GLU A 43 -19.68 9.90 8.16
CA GLU A 43 -18.72 10.99 8.20
C GLU A 43 -18.17 11.16 6.78
N THR A 44 -18.52 12.28 6.15
CA THR A 44 -17.95 12.65 4.85
C THR A 44 -16.44 12.74 4.97
N VAL A 45 -15.72 11.83 4.30
CA VAL A 45 -14.26 11.79 4.31
C VAL A 45 -13.72 13.14 3.82
N LYS A 46 -12.95 13.82 4.67
CA LYS A 46 -12.44 15.17 4.40
C LYS A 46 -11.20 15.15 3.50
N PHE A 47 -11.19 15.97 2.46
CA PHE A 47 -10.05 16.09 1.56
C PHE A 47 -8.97 17.07 2.04
N GLN A 48 -7.70 16.73 1.83
CA GLN A 48 -6.55 17.53 2.25
C GLN A 48 -5.50 17.65 1.15
N ALA A 49 -4.72 18.73 1.16
CA ALA A 49 -3.66 18.99 0.17
C ALA A 49 -2.35 18.24 0.49
N HIS A 50 -2.47 17.00 0.97
CA HIS A 50 -1.38 16.15 1.42
C HIS A 50 -0.29 15.93 0.37
N LEU A 51 -0.66 15.87 -0.91
CA LEU A 51 0.28 15.70 -2.01
C LEU A 51 1.35 16.80 -2.08
N GLN A 52 1.00 18.02 -1.68
CA GLN A 52 1.92 19.18 -1.66
C GLN A 52 2.85 19.18 -0.43
N ARG A 53 2.50 18.45 0.63
CA ARG A 53 3.22 18.39 1.91
C ARG A 53 4.03 17.11 2.03
N GLY A 54 5.04 16.97 1.18
CA GLY A 54 5.89 15.78 1.13
C GLY A 54 5.26 14.55 0.47
N GLY A 55 4.05 14.68 -0.07
CA GLY A 55 3.32 13.57 -0.65
C GLY A 55 3.91 12.98 -1.93
N LEU A 56 4.94 13.57 -2.54
CA LEU A 56 5.52 13.04 -3.78
C LEU A 56 6.78 12.20 -3.58
N GLY A 57 7.49 12.34 -2.45
CA GLY A 57 8.87 11.89 -2.26
C GLY A 57 9.10 10.37 -2.20
N LEU A 58 8.95 9.65 -3.31
CA LEU A 58 9.09 8.19 -3.38
C LEU A 58 10.46 7.68 -2.88
N GLU A 59 11.55 8.28 -3.36
CA GLU A 59 12.91 7.89 -2.95
C GLU A 59 13.18 8.24 -1.48
N GLU A 60 12.64 9.38 -1.01
CA GLU A 60 12.70 9.74 0.40
C GLU A 60 11.91 8.75 1.27
N MET A 61 10.74 8.29 0.83
CA MET A 61 9.96 7.26 1.55
C MET A 61 10.71 5.94 1.62
N LYS A 62 11.37 5.49 0.53
CA LYS A 62 12.22 4.29 0.54
C LYS A 62 13.34 4.41 1.59
N ARG A 63 14.04 5.55 1.62
CA ARG A 63 15.11 5.80 2.61
C ARG A 63 14.58 5.78 4.05
N LEU A 64 13.41 6.38 4.30
CA LEU A 64 12.79 6.36 5.63
C LEU A 64 12.37 4.95 6.05
N LEU A 65 11.81 4.15 5.13
CA LEU A 65 11.46 2.74 5.40
C LEU A 65 12.69 1.91 5.74
N LEU A 66 13.78 2.07 4.98
CA LEU A 66 15.03 1.36 5.25
C LEU A 66 15.63 1.76 6.60
N ALA A 67 15.66 3.06 6.92
CA ALA A 67 16.10 3.54 8.23
C ALA A 67 15.20 3.06 9.37
N PHE A 68 13.89 2.98 9.15
CA PHE A 68 12.95 2.43 10.13
C PHE A 68 13.22 0.95 10.40
N ALA A 69 13.52 0.16 9.37
CA ALA A 69 13.90 -1.24 9.57
C ALA A 69 15.26 -1.43 10.25
N GLU A 70 16.16 -0.46 10.18
CA GLU A 70 17.43 -0.48 10.93
C GLU A 70 17.24 -0.12 12.40
N LEU A 71 16.41 0.89 12.69
CA LEU A 71 16.32 1.49 14.01
C LEU A 71 15.17 0.94 14.87
N GLY A 72 14.10 0.43 14.24
CA GLY A 72 12.91 -0.08 14.92
C GLY A 72 12.04 0.99 15.61
N ASP A 73 12.43 2.26 15.55
CA ASP A 73 11.76 3.37 16.23
C ASP A 73 11.63 4.61 15.33
N VAL A 74 10.40 5.12 15.21
CA VAL A 74 10.06 6.32 14.42
C VAL A 74 10.70 7.60 14.97
N ASP A 75 10.92 7.67 16.29
CA ASP A 75 11.52 8.85 16.91
C ASP A 75 13.03 8.88 16.64
N GLU A 76 13.69 7.72 16.63
CA GLU A 76 15.09 7.61 16.18
C GLU A 76 15.23 7.90 14.69
N VAL A 77 14.32 7.40 13.84
CA VAL A 77 14.28 7.78 12.42
C VAL A 77 14.09 9.28 12.25
N THR A 78 13.22 9.90 13.05
CA THR A 78 12.98 11.35 13.04
C THR A 78 14.24 12.14 13.42
N LYS A 79 14.92 11.72 14.49
CA LYS A 79 16.20 12.32 14.93
C LYS A 79 17.26 12.20 13.82
N ARG A 80 17.41 11.01 13.24
CA ARG A 80 18.37 10.74 12.15
C ARG A 80 18.07 11.57 10.91
N ALA A 81 16.80 11.66 10.51
CA ALA A 81 16.39 12.45 9.36
C ALA A 81 16.68 13.95 9.51
N LEU A 82 16.52 14.50 10.72
CA LEU A 82 16.75 15.92 11.00
C LEU A 82 18.23 16.25 11.26
N ARG A 83 18.97 15.37 11.95
CA ARG A 83 20.36 15.64 12.38
C ARG A 83 21.40 15.20 11.37
N GLU A 84 21.20 14.06 10.73
CA GLU A 84 22.17 13.47 9.79
C GLU A 84 21.82 13.76 8.31
N ASN A 85 20.78 14.57 8.07
CA ASN A 85 20.31 14.91 6.72
C ASN A 85 20.05 13.66 5.84
N LEU A 86 19.44 12.62 6.41
CA LEU A 86 19.13 11.35 5.73
C LEU A 86 18.43 11.54 4.37
N LEU A 87 17.62 12.60 4.26
CA LEU A 87 16.83 12.88 3.06
C LEU A 87 17.54 13.78 2.05
N GLY A 88 18.74 14.29 2.38
CA GLY A 88 19.49 15.21 1.53
C GLY A 88 18.73 16.51 1.25
N LYS A 89 17.98 17.02 2.23
CA LYS A 89 17.16 18.23 2.09
C LYS A 89 17.78 19.40 2.83
N THR A 90 17.80 20.54 2.16
CA THR A 90 18.34 21.79 2.72
C THR A 90 17.41 22.42 3.75
N SER A 91 16.11 22.11 3.72
CA SER A 91 15.11 22.71 4.60
C SER A 91 14.55 21.70 5.61
N GLY A 92 14.70 22.01 6.91
CA GLY A 92 14.10 21.23 7.99
C GLY A 92 12.57 21.16 7.93
N TRP A 93 11.92 22.18 7.36
CA TRP A 93 10.47 22.15 7.11
C TRP A 93 10.08 21.08 6.10
N MET A 94 10.86 20.92 5.02
CA MET A 94 10.64 19.84 4.04
C MET A 94 10.86 18.46 4.67
N VAL A 95 11.85 18.32 5.54
CA VAL A 95 12.08 17.06 6.29
C VAL A 95 10.88 16.75 7.19
N LYS A 96 10.35 17.73 7.91
CA LYS A 96 9.16 17.56 8.76
C LYS A 96 7.92 17.15 7.94
N ASP A 97 7.68 17.80 6.80
CA ASP A 97 6.56 17.42 5.91
C ASP A 97 6.72 15.98 5.37
N MET A 98 7.94 15.55 5.03
CA MET A 98 8.21 14.16 4.62
C MET A 98 7.97 13.16 5.75
N LEU A 99 8.42 13.48 6.98
CA LEU A 99 8.18 12.64 8.16
C LEU A 99 6.68 12.54 8.49
N TYR A 100 5.93 13.64 8.32
CA TYR A 100 4.48 13.63 8.46
C TYR A 100 3.82 12.71 7.42
N ALA A 101 4.22 12.82 6.15
CA ALA A 101 3.73 11.94 5.09
C ALA A 101 4.12 10.47 5.32
N PHE A 102 5.32 10.20 5.84
CA PHE A 102 5.78 8.85 6.19
C PHE A 102 4.91 8.22 7.29
N ARG A 103 4.70 8.94 8.41
CA ARG A 103 3.85 8.47 9.52
C ARG A 103 2.43 8.16 9.02
N ARG A 104 1.83 9.07 8.24
CA ARG A 104 0.50 8.87 7.67
C ARG A 104 0.42 7.65 6.75
N ARG A 105 1.47 7.36 5.98
CA ARG A 105 1.47 6.28 4.98
C ARG A 105 1.70 4.90 5.55
N PHE A 106 2.70 4.78 6.41
CA PHE A 106 3.25 3.48 6.77
C PHE A 106 3.01 3.09 8.23
N LEU A 107 2.62 4.06 9.07
CA LEU A 107 2.36 3.83 10.50
C LEU A 107 0.89 4.04 10.87
N SER A 108 0.02 4.33 9.91
CA SER A 108 -1.43 4.36 10.10
C SER A 108 -2.03 2.98 9.82
N ASP A 109 -3.16 2.69 10.45
CA ASP A 109 -3.93 1.48 10.13
C ASP A 109 -4.68 1.68 8.81
N SER A 110 -4.02 1.34 7.71
CA SER A 110 -4.54 1.43 6.34
C SER A 110 -5.04 0.08 5.81
N GLY A 111 -4.98 -0.99 6.62
CA GLY A 111 -5.23 -2.36 6.18
C GLY A 111 -4.15 -2.94 5.25
N LEU A 112 -3.12 -2.17 4.90
CA LEU A 112 -1.95 -2.62 4.13
C LEU A 112 -0.87 -3.22 5.04
N PRO A 113 0.08 -3.99 4.49
CA PRO A 113 1.24 -4.50 5.25
C PRO A 113 1.98 -3.40 6.03
N PRO A 114 2.45 -3.67 7.25
CA PRO A 114 3.14 -2.69 8.07
C PRO A 114 4.53 -2.32 7.53
N ALA A 115 5.05 -1.19 8.00
CA ALA A 115 6.29 -0.58 7.51
C ALA A 115 7.52 -1.51 7.50
N ASP A 116 7.63 -2.40 8.49
CA ASP A 116 8.69 -3.38 8.61
C ASP A 116 8.69 -4.39 7.46
N LEU A 117 7.51 -4.96 7.09
CA LEU A 117 7.41 -5.90 5.98
C LEU A 117 7.72 -5.24 4.63
N ILE A 118 7.28 -3.99 4.44
CA ILE A 118 7.63 -3.22 3.23
C ILE A 118 9.14 -3.02 3.17
N ALA A 119 9.77 -2.64 4.28
CA ALA A 119 11.19 -2.38 4.31
C ALA A 119 12.03 -3.63 4.00
N LEU A 120 11.60 -4.82 4.44
CA LEU A 120 12.19 -6.09 4.02
C LEU A 120 12.05 -6.32 2.52
N PHE A 121 10.86 -6.09 1.96
CA PHE A 121 10.64 -6.18 0.52
C PHE A 121 11.59 -5.24 -0.25
N LEU A 122 11.82 -4.03 0.26
CA LEU A 122 12.74 -3.07 -0.35
C LEU A 122 14.23 -3.51 -0.26
N LYS A 123 14.60 -4.26 0.79
CA LYS A 123 15.94 -4.84 0.97
C LYS A 123 16.17 -6.07 0.09
N GLY A 124 15.12 -6.82 -0.21
CA GLY A 124 15.19 -8.02 -1.06
C GLY A 124 15.63 -7.73 -2.50
N ARG A 125 16.02 -8.79 -3.22
CA ARG A 125 16.51 -8.72 -4.61
C ARG A 125 15.37 -8.58 -5.62
N VAL A 126 14.69 -7.45 -5.55
CA VAL A 126 13.59 -7.10 -6.46
C VAL A 126 13.94 -5.88 -7.30
N SER A 127 13.33 -5.79 -8.49
CA SER A 127 13.54 -4.65 -9.39
C SER A 127 13.01 -3.35 -8.79
N GLU A 128 13.56 -2.21 -9.20
CA GLU A 128 13.03 -0.89 -8.78
C GLU A 128 11.57 -0.68 -9.22
N VAL A 129 11.14 -1.33 -10.31
CA VAL A 129 9.73 -1.32 -10.74
C VAL A 129 8.87 -2.02 -9.70
N ALA A 130 9.28 -3.20 -9.21
CA ALA A 130 8.56 -3.91 -8.15
C ALA A 130 8.50 -3.09 -6.85
N LYS A 131 9.62 -2.45 -6.46
CA LYS A 131 9.66 -1.56 -5.28
C LYS A 131 8.70 -0.37 -5.43
N ASN A 132 8.59 0.21 -6.63
CA ASN A 132 7.64 1.29 -6.87
C ASN A 132 6.19 0.76 -6.82
N GLN A 133 5.91 -0.38 -7.43
CA GLN A 133 4.58 -0.98 -7.45
C GLN A 133 4.08 -1.37 -6.05
N VAL A 134 4.94 -1.92 -5.19
CA VAL A 134 4.54 -2.25 -3.81
C VAL A 134 4.23 -1.00 -2.98
N LEU A 135 4.88 0.13 -3.28
CA LEU A 135 4.66 1.39 -2.57
C LEU A 135 3.43 2.15 -3.07
N PHE A 136 3.00 1.91 -4.32
CA PHE A 136 1.91 2.65 -4.95
C PHE A 136 0.61 2.66 -4.12
N PRO A 137 0.10 1.51 -3.61
CA PRO A 137 -1.09 1.49 -2.75
C PRO A 137 -1.03 2.44 -1.55
N TYR A 138 0.11 2.53 -0.89
CA TYR A 138 0.28 3.42 0.27
C TYR A 138 0.14 4.90 -0.11
N PHE A 139 0.49 5.28 -1.34
CA PHE A 139 0.33 6.66 -1.81
C PHE A 139 -1.12 6.99 -2.18
N VAL A 140 -1.92 5.98 -2.51
CA VAL A 140 -3.32 6.12 -2.92
C VAL A 140 -4.25 6.01 -1.72
N VAL A 141 -4.22 4.88 -1.01
CA VAL A 141 -5.18 4.54 0.06
C VAL A 141 -5.06 5.47 1.27
N THR A 142 -3.87 6.00 1.56
CA THR A 142 -3.67 6.89 2.74
C THR A 142 -3.92 8.37 2.45
N ASP A 143 -4.41 8.69 1.24
CA ASP A 143 -4.78 10.04 0.84
C ASP A 143 -6.12 10.00 0.09
N PRO A 144 -7.25 10.25 0.78
CA PRO A 144 -8.58 10.07 0.21
C PRO A 144 -8.83 10.88 -1.08
N LEU A 145 -8.21 12.05 -1.23
CA LEU A 145 -8.36 12.84 -2.45
C LEU A 145 -7.58 12.22 -3.61
N VAL A 146 -6.38 11.67 -3.34
CA VAL A 146 -5.60 10.93 -4.35
C VAL A 146 -6.35 9.68 -4.76
N GLU A 147 -6.89 8.90 -3.82
CA GLU A 147 -7.71 7.72 -4.13
C GLU A 147 -8.91 8.10 -4.99
N ARG A 148 -9.66 9.12 -4.59
CA ARG A 148 -10.85 9.56 -5.33
C ARG A 148 -10.50 9.99 -6.76
N CYS A 149 -9.48 10.83 -6.93
CA CYS A 149 -9.03 11.24 -8.26
C CYS A 149 -8.48 10.07 -9.07
N TYR A 150 -7.78 9.10 -8.45
CA TYR A 150 -7.26 7.94 -9.16
C TYR A 150 -8.39 7.05 -9.69
N ARG A 151 -9.40 6.76 -8.87
CA ARG A 151 -10.58 6.00 -9.29
C ARG A 151 -11.35 6.70 -10.42
N ASP A 152 -11.70 7.96 -10.21
CA ASP A 152 -12.61 8.66 -11.10
C ASP A 152 -11.92 9.15 -12.38
N LEU A 153 -10.63 9.50 -12.32
CA LEU A 153 -9.88 10.03 -13.47
C LEU A 153 -8.99 9.02 -14.18
N VAL A 154 -8.41 8.04 -13.46
CA VAL A 154 -7.46 7.10 -14.05
C VAL A 154 -8.12 5.76 -14.33
N LEU A 155 -8.76 5.13 -13.34
CA LEU A 155 -9.35 3.80 -13.53
C LEU A 155 -10.46 3.80 -14.60
N SER A 156 -11.26 4.86 -14.63
CA SER A 156 -12.30 5.09 -15.66
C SER A 156 -11.77 5.14 -17.10
N ARG A 157 -10.45 5.34 -17.29
CA ARG A 157 -9.78 5.45 -18.59
C ARG A 157 -8.83 4.29 -18.90
N ILE A 158 -8.80 3.21 -18.11
CA ILE A 158 -7.82 2.11 -18.29
C ILE A 158 -8.05 1.29 -19.57
N SER A 159 -9.31 1.01 -19.92
CA SER A 159 -9.64 0.13 -21.06
C SER A 159 -9.20 0.71 -22.41
N ASN A 160 -9.11 2.03 -22.49
CA ASN A 160 -8.53 2.74 -23.61
C ASN A 160 -7.73 3.92 -23.03
N PRO A 161 -6.44 3.71 -22.67
CA PRO A 161 -5.63 4.70 -21.96
C PRO A 161 -5.63 6.05 -22.67
N GLY A 162 -6.48 6.94 -22.15
CA GLY A 162 -6.67 8.27 -22.71
C GLY A 162 -5.56 9.22 -22.30
N GLN A 163 -5.71 10.47 -22.72
CA GLN A 163 -4.92 11.56 -22.20
C GLN A 163 -5.51 12.05 -20.87
N LEU A 164 -4.64 12.46 -19.95
CA LEU A 164 -5.04 13.19 -18.74
C LEU A 164 -4.22 14.47 -18.63
N THR A 165 -4.90 15.60 -18.48
CA THR A 165 -4.29 16.91 -18.36
C THR A 165 -4.47 17.50 -16.97
N LYS A 166 -3.71 18.56 -16.66
CA LYS A 166 -3.83 19.26 -15.38
C LYS A 166 -5.15 20.04 -15.32
N GLU A 167 -5.67 20.43 -16.48
CA GLU A 167 -6.97 21.07 -16.66
C GLU A 167 -8.10 20.10 -16.33
N ASP A 168 -8.03 18.84 -16.78
CA ASP A 168 -9.02 17.80 -16.43
C ASP A 168 -9.09 17.60 -14.91
N VAL A 169 -7.93 17.46 -14.26
CA VAL A 169 -7.86 17.30 -12.80
C VAL A 169 -8.41 18.54 -12.09
N ARG A 170 -8.12 19.75 -12.59
CA ARG A 170 -8.62 20.99 -11.99
C ARG A 170 -10.15 21.11 -12.13
N ALA A 171 -10.69 20.80 -13.31
CA ALA A 171 -12.14 20.81 -13.54
C ALA A 171 -12.84 19.82 -12.61
N TYR A 172 -12.26 18.64 -12.42
CA TYR A 172 -12.79 17.65 -11.50
C TYR A 172 -12.72 18.09 -10.02
N LEU A 173 -11.64 18.77 -9.59
CA LEU A 173 -11.60 19.37 -8.25
C LEU A 173 -12.67 20.46 -8.05
N GLU A 174 -13.00 21.21 -9.10
CA GLU A 174 -14.09 22.20 -9.07
C GLU A 174 -15.44 21.51 -8.85
N GLU A 175 -15.70 20.44 -9.61
CA GLU A 175 -16.92 19.64 -9.50
C GLU A 175 -17.07 19.06 -8.08
N LEU A 176 -16.01 18.46 -7.53
CA LEU A 176 -16.00 17.94 -6.17
C LEU A 176 -16.27 19.04 -5.12
N SER A 177 -15.90 20.29 -5.39
CA SER A 177 -16.08 21.38 -4.43
C SER A 177 -17.54 21.71 -4.13
N ALA A 178 -18.47 21.33 -5.01
CA ALA A 178 -19.91 21.46 -4.78
C ALA A 178 -20.39 20.67 -3.55
N HIS A 179 -19.73 19.54 -3.25
CA HIS A 179 -20.09 18.66 -2.14
C HIS A 179 -19.00 18.58 -1.05
N HIS A 180 -17.84 19.20 -1.28
CA HIS A 180 -16.70 19.23 -0.36
C HIS A 180 -16.29 20.68 -0.04
N PRO A 181 -16.84 21.29 1.03
CA PRO A 181 -16.58 22.68 1.40
C PRO A 181 -15.10 23.02 1.63
N GLU A 182 -14.30 22.04 2.03
CA GLU A 182 -12.86 22.18 2.19
C GLU A 182 -12.13 22.44 0.86
N LEU A 183 -12.60 21.84 -0.25
CA LEU A 183 -12.07 22.11 -1.59
C LEU A 183 -12.55 23.46 -2.12
N ALA A 184 -13.78 23.87 -1.78
CA ALA A 184 -14.32 25.18 -2.14
C ALA A 184 -13.46 26.33 -1.58
N LYS A 185 -12.82 26.11 -0.42
CA LYS A 185 -11.91 27.08 0.23
C LYS A 185 -10.50 27.12 -0.37
N TRP A 186 -10.14 26.21 -1.26
CA TRP A 186 -8.80 26.21 -1.85
C TRP A 186 -8.67 27.34 -2.86
N SER A 187 -7.55 28.07 -2.80
CA SER A 187 -7.20 29.03 -3.84
C SER A 187 -6.96 28.33 -5.17
N GLU A 188 -7.16 29.06 -6.28
CA GLU A 188 -6.87 28.56 -7.63
C GLU A 188 -5.42 28.05 -7.74
N GLU A 189 -4.49 28.77 -7.11
CA GLU A 189 -3.08 28.39 -7.07
C GLU A 189 -2.86 27.05 -6.36
N LEU A 190 -3.56 26.78 -5.25
CA LEU A 190 -3.47 25.49 -4.56
C LEU A 190 -4.05 24.36 -5.42
N ARG A 191 -5.22 24.56 -6.05
CA ARG A 191 -5.80 23.60 -7.01
C ARG A 191 -4.83 23.32 -8.15
N ARG A 192 -4.24 24.36 -8.74
CA ARG A 192 -3.24 24.26 -9.81
C ARG A 192 -2.00 23.47 -9.39
N ARG A 193 -1.45 23.72 -8.21
CA ARG A 193 -0.30 22.97 -7.67
C ARG A 193 -0.66 21.52 -7.41
N TRP A 194 -1.83 21.27 -6.82
CA TRP A 194 -2.31 19.93 -6.54
C TRP A 194 -2.49 19.12 -7.83
N SER A 195 -3.16 19.67 -8.85
CA SER A 195 -3.34 19.01 -10.14
C SER A 195 -2.00 18.62 -10.80
N ARG A 196 -1.00 19.51 -10.74
CA ARG A 196 0.36 19.18 -11.23
C ARG A 196 1.00 18.06 -10.41
N GLY A 197 0.87 18.14 -9.08
CA GLY A 197 1.36 17.11 -8.17
C GLY A 197 0.75 15.74 -8.48
N PHE A 198 -0.55 15.68 -8.77
CA PHE A 198 -1.24 14.43 -9.09
C PHE A 198 -0.67 13.79 -10.35
N LEU A 199 -0.48 14.57 -11.42
CA LEU A 199 0.18 14.05 -12.62
C LEU A 199 1.65 13.66 -12.37
N THR A 200 2.36 14.39 -11.50
CA THR A 200 3.72 13.99 -11.09
C THR A 200 3.72 12.66 -10.35
N LEU A 201 2.74 12.42 -9.49
CA LEU A 201 2.56 11.14 -8.80
C LEU A 201 2.41 9.99 -9.80
N LEU A 202 1.49 10.13 -10.77
CA LEU A 202 1.27 9.11 -11.81
C LEU A 202 2.56 8.81 -12.59
N ARG A 203 3.32 9.84 -12.95
CA ARG A 203 4.61 9.66 -13.65
C ARG A 203 5.66 8.94 -12.81
N ARG A 204 5.73 9.24 -11.50
CA ARG A 204 6.68 8.57 -10.57
C ARG A 204 6.42 7.07 -10.49
N PHE A 205 5.16 6.65 -10.58
CA PHE A 205 4.77 5.24 -10.60
C PHE A 205 4.66 4.64 -12.01
N GLY A 206 5.06 5.38 -13.06
CA GLY A 206 5.05 4.90 -14.44
C GLY A 206 3.66 4.78 -15.08
N LEU A 207 2.63 5.36 -14.46
CA LEU A 207 1.23 5.33 -14.91
C LEU A 207 0.90 6.43 -15.93
N MET A 208 1.90 7.22 -16.31
CA MET A 208 1.77 8.31 -17.26
C MET A 208 3.10 8.52 -17.99
N GLU A 209 3.03 8.97 -19.24
CA GLU A 209 4.20 9.39 -20.01
C GLU A 209 5.06 10.43 -19.29
N ARG A 210 6.37 10.40 -19.59
CA ARG A 210 7.30 11.41 -19.10
C ARG A 210 6.85 12.79 -19.58
N SER A 211 7.01 13.79 -18.72
CA SER A 211 6.67 15.19 -19.05
C SER A 211 7.39 15.61 -20.34
N PRO A 212 6.72 16.31 -21.28
CA PRO A 212 5.37 16.89 -21.20
C PRO A 212 4.22 15.96 -21.64
N GLY A 213 4.49 14.66 -21.85
CA GLY A 213 3.50 13.67 -22.28
C GLY A 213 2.25 13.62 -21.39
N LYS A 214 1.13 13.30 -22.04
CA LYS A 214 -0.23 13.31 -21.48
C LYS A 214 -0.88 11.93 -21.47
N GLY A 215 -0.30 10.96 -22.16
CA GLY A 215 -0.83 9.60 -22.24
C GLY A 215 -0.77 8.89 -20.89
N LEU A 216 -1.90 8.34 -20.46
CA LEU A 216 -1.94 7.38 -19.36
C LEU A 216 -1.33 6.05 -19.80
N LYS A 217 -0.74 5.34 -18.85
CA LYS A 217 -0.16 4.02 -19.05
C LYS A 217 -0.81 3.03 -18.09
N ARG A 218 -1.05 1.83 -18.59
CA ARG A 218 -1.54 0.73 -17.78
C ARG A 218 -0.47 0.27 -16.79
N LEU A 219 -0.89 -0.02 -15.56
CA LEU A 219 -0.06 -0.70 -14.57
C LEU A 219 -0.02 -2.19 -14.91
N TRP A 220 1.15 -2.68 -15.31
CA TRP A 220 1.42 -4.12 -15.44
C TRP A 220 2.10 -4.61 -14.17
N LEU A 221 1.31 -5.17 -13.25
CA LEU A 221 1.79 -5.59 -11.94
C LEU A 221 2.80 -6.74 -12.08
N LEU A 222 3.93 -6.63 -11.40
CA LEU A 222 4.93 -7.68 -11.37
C LEU A 222 4.56 -8.79 -10.36
N PRO A 223 5.15 -9.98 -10.48
CA PRO A 223 4.84 -11.11 -9.61
C PRO A 223 5.20 -10.85 -8.14
N GLU A 224 6.30 -10.13 -7.86
CA GLU A 224 6.77 -9.91 -6.49
C GLU A 224 5.82 -9.00 -5.68
N PRO A 225 5.40 -7.82 -6.18
CA PRO A 225 4.38 -7.02 -5.49
C PRO A 225 3.03 -7.73 -5.39
N PHE A 226 2.65 -8.52 -6.40
CA PHE A 226 1.43 -9.34 -6.32
C PHE A 226 1.52 -10.34 -5.16
N ALA A 227 2.59 -11.13 -5.09
CA ALA A 227 2.81 -12.10 -4.03
C ALA A 227 2.87 -11.45 -2.65
N PHE A 228 3.52 -10.29 -2.53
CA PHE A 228 3.58 -9.52 -1.29
C PHE A 228 2.19 -9.24 -0.71
N PHE A 229 1.27 -8.70 -1.53
CA PHE A 229 -0.09 -8.46 -1.06
C PHE A 229 -0.91 -9.75 -0.94
N TRP A 230 -0.67 -10.74 -1.81
CA TRP A 230 -1.38 -12.01 -1.74
C TRP A 230 -1.13 -12.73 -0.42
N PHE A 231 0.13 -12.86 0.00
CA PHE A 231 0.49 -13.46 1.29
C PHE A 231 -0.06 -12.66 2.46
N TRP A 232 -0.04 -11.32 2.40
CA TRP A 232 -0.65 -10.48 3.43
C TRP A 232 -2.14 -10.78 3.64
N PHE A 233 -2.90 -10.88 2.55
CA PHE A 233 -4.32 -11.18 2.65
C PHE A 233 -4.59 -12.63 3.03
N TRP A 234 -3.77 -13.56 2.52
CA TRP A 234 -3.84 -14.96 2.91
C TRP A 234 -3.63 -15.15 4.42
N GLU A 235 -2.58 -14.55 4.99
CA GLU A 235 -2.27 -14.63 6.42
C GLU A 235 -3.44 -14.16 7.30
N ARG A 236 -4.21 -13.17 6.81
CA ARG A 236 -5.34 -12.58 7.56
C ARG A 236 -6.65 -13.33 7.39
N GLY A 237 -6.91 -13.87 6.21
CA GLY A 237 -8.20 -14.49 5.88
C GLY A 237 -8.19 -16.01 5.76
N GLY A 238 -7.03 -16.63 5.60
CA GLY A 238 -6.83 -18.07 5.46
C GLY A 238 -7.57 -18.71 4.27
N SER A 239 -8.04 -17.92 3.30
CA SER A 239 -8.80 -18.43 2.16
C SER A 239 -8.43 -17.73 0.86
N PHE A 240 -8.51 -18.51 -0.23
CA PHE A 240 -8.22 -18.02 -1.58
C PHE A 240 -9.15 -16.86 -1.95
N TRP A 241 -10.45 -17.00 -1.69
CA TRP A 241 -11.45 -15.99 -2.04
C TRP A 241 -11.25 -14.69 -1.24
N PHE A 242 -10.90 -14.79 0.04
CA PHE A 242 -10.55 -13.60 0.81
C PHE A 242 -9.37 -12.84 0.19
N ALA A 243 -8.32 -13.54 -0.23
CA ALA A 243 -7.19 -12.90 -0.90
C ALA A 243 -7.58 -12.35 -2.28
N ALA A 244 -8.38 -13.07 -3.06
CA ALA A 244 -8.74 -12.72 -4.44
C ALA A 244 -9.74 -11.55 -4.54
N GLU A 245 -10.59 -11.34 -3.55
CA GLU A 245 -11.70 -10.37 -3.60
C GLU A 245 -11.35 -8.99 -3.02
N GLN A 246 -10.06 -8.73 -2.76
CA GLN A 246 -9.61 -7.46 -2.19
C GLN A 246 -9.74 -6.32 -3.21
N THR A 247 -10.27 -5.19 -2.75
CA THR A 247 -10.41 -3.96 -3.55
C THR A 247 -9.06 -3.39 -3.98
N LEU A 248 -7.97 -3.79 -3.31
CA LEU A 248 -6.61 -3.42 -3.68
C LEU A 248 -6.25 -3.84 -5.11
N TRP A 249 -6.77 -4.97 -5.60
CA TRP A 249 -6.48 -5.46 -6.95
C TRP A 249 -6.97 -4.51 -8.04
N GLU A 250 -8.09 -3.83 -7.80
CA GLU A 250 -8.61 -2.79 -8.69
C GLU A 250 -7.65 -1.60 -8.77
N LEU A 251 -7.11 -1.15 -7.62
CA LEU A 251 -6.14 -0.06 -7.56
C LEU A 251 -4.85 -0.41 -8.32
N LEU A 252 -4.42 -1.67 -8.22
CA LEU A 252 -3.29 -2.23 -8.94
C LEU A 252 -3.61 -2.59 -10.40
N GLN A 253 -4.81 -2.29 -10.88
CA GLN A 253 -5.29 -2.55 -12.25
C GLN A 253 -5.23 -4.03 -12.66
N VAL A 254 -5.31 -4.94 -11.69
CA VAL A 254 -5.29 -6.39 -11.90
C VAL A 254 -6.69 -6.86 -12.21
N ASN A 255 -6.92 -7.24 -13.46
CA ASN A 255 -8.15 -7.92 -13.85
C ASN A 255 -8.06 -9.43 -13.57
N ARG A 256 -9.17 -10.15 -13.75
CA ARG A 256 -9.24 -11.59 -13.50
C ARG A 256 -8.23 -12.40 -14.32
N GLN A 257 -8.01 -12.06 -15.59
CA GLN A 257 -7.04 -12.75 -16.44
C GLN A 257 -5.61 -12.57 -15.90
N GLN A 258 -5.24 -11.32 -15.60
CA GLN A 258 -3.92 -11.02 -15.04
C GLN A 258 -3.71 -11.68 -13.68
N MET A 259 -4.75 -11.76 -12.84
CA MET A 259 -4.67 -12.47 -11.56
C MET A 259 -4.34 -13.95 -11.77
N GLU A 260 -5.00 -14.62 -12.73
CA GLU A 260 -4.70 -16.02 -13.07
C GLU A 260 -3.26 -16.18 -13.57
N GLU A 261 -2.79 -15.28 -14.44
CA GLU A 261 -1.41 -15.26 -14.94
C GLU A 261 -0.39 -15.09 -13.79
N LEU A 262 -0.65 -14.17 -12.86
CA LEU A 262 0.20 -13.92 -11.69
C LEU A 262 0.20 -15.09 -10.69
N LEU A 263 -0.94 -15.77 -10.52
CA LEU A 263 -1.03 -16.99 -9.72
C LEU A 263 -0.25 -18.15 -10.34
N VAL A 264 -0.30 -18.30 -11.67
CA VAL A 264 0.51 -19.28 -12.40
C VAL A 264 2.00 -18.94 -12.27
N GLU A 265 2.37 -17.68 -12.41
CA GLU A 265 3.75 -17.22 -12.29
C GLU A 265 4.31 -17.47 -10.87
N GLY A 266 3.55 -17.17 -9.82
CA GLY A 266 3.97 -17.49 -8.45
C GLY A 266 4.10 -18.99 -8.19
N ARG A 267 3.32 -19.83 -8.88
CA ARG A 267 3.52 -21.28 -8.86
C ARG A 267 4.82 -21.69 -9.55
N LEU A 268 5.12 -21.12 -10.71
CA LEU A 268 6.39 -21.37 -11.42
C LEU A 268 7.61 -20.96 -10.59
N ARG A 269 7.46 -19.92 -9.77
CA ARG A 269 8.49 -19.46 -8.81
C ARG A 269 8.53 -20.27 -7.51
N GLY A 270 7.65 -21.26 -7.35
CA GLY A 270 7.60 -22.11 -6.18
C GLY A 270 7.16 -21.40 -4.91
N TRP A 271 6.38 -20.32 -5.02
CA TRP A 271 5.81 -19.59 -3.88
C TRP A 271 4.55 -20.28 -3.33
N TRP A 272 3.81 -20.97 -4.20
CA TRP A 272 2.60 -21.72 -3.85
C TRP A 272 2.30 -22.79 -4.90
N SER A 273 1.44 -23.74 -4.55
CA SER A 273 0.74 -24.60 -5.49
C SER A 273 -0.58 -23.96 -5.86
N TYR A 274 -0.89 -23.88 -7.15
CA TYR A 274 -2.14 -23.33 -7.67
C TYR A 274 -2.68 -24.17 -8.82
N GLN A 275 -3.94 -24.59 -8.69
CA GLN A 275 -4.72 -25.24 -9.73
C GLN A 275 -6.15 -24.73 -9.73
N ARG A 276 -6.72 -24.60 -10.92
CA ARG A 276 -8.11 -24.18 -11.10
C ARG A 276 -8.77 -25.02 -12.19
N SER A 277 -9.93 -25.59 -11.86
CA SER A 277 -10.81 -26.26 -12.81
C SER A 277 -12.23 -25.71 -12.66
N GLY A 278 -12.64 -24.86 -13.61
CA GLY A 278 -13.92 -24.15 -13.55
C GLY A 278 -14.05 -23.25 -12.31
N ARG A 279 -14.86 -23.68 -11.34
CA ARG A 279 -15.07 -22.99 -10.05
C ARG A 279 -14.27 -23.60 -8.89
N ILE A 280 -13.70 -24.79 -9.08
CA ILE A 280 -12.89 -25.44 -8.06
C ILE A 280 -11.49 -24.83 -8.14
N VAL A 281 -11.03 -24.33 -6.99
CA VAL A 281 -9.70 -23.76 -6.81
C VAL A 281 -8.99 -24.54 -5.73
N GLU A 282 -7.81 -25.04 -6.05
CA GLU A 282 -6.87 -25.60 -5.10
C GLU A 282 -5.68 -24.65 -5.00
N PHE A 283 -5.47 -24.13 -3.80
CA PHE A 283 -4.38 -23.20 -3.51
C PHE A 283 -3.72 -23.62 -2.21
N GLN A 284 -2.40 -23.82 -2.25
CA GLN A 284 -1.61 -24.13 -1.08
C GLN A 284 -0.34 -23.26 -1.09
N PRO A 285 -0.20 -22.31 -0.16
CA PRO A 285 1.02 -21.52 -0.07
C PRO A 285 2.18 -22.36 0.45
N ARG A 286 3.39 -22.06 -0.04
CA ARG A 286 4.62 -22.65 0.53
C ARG A 286 5.00 -22.00 1.86
N PHE A 287 4.68 -20.72 2.02
CA PHE A 287 4.98 -19.91 3.20
C PHE A 287 3.66 -19.50 3.85
N LEU A 288 3.52 -19.69 5.16
CA LEU A 288 2.23 -19.42 5.82
C LEU A 288 2.01 -17.95 6.14
N VAL A 289 3.11 -17.20 6.29
CA VAL A 289 3.11 -15.79 6.66
C VAL A 289 4.00 -14.99 5.72
N LEU A 290 3.67 -13.72 5.52
CA LEU A 290 4.36 -12.86 4.56
C LEU A 290 5.86 -12.69 4.90
N TRP A 291 6.19 -12.55 6.18
CA TRP A 291 7.57 -12.46 6.65
C TRP A 291 8.45 -13.62 6.16
N GLU A 292 7.93 -14.85 6.24
CA GLU A 292 8.68 -16.06 5.86
C GLU A 292 8.98 -16.06 4.35
N TRP A 293 8.00 -15.66 3.52
CA TRP A 293 8.22 -15.51 2.09
C TRP A 293 9.27 -14.43 1.78
N LEU A 294 9.23 -13.28 2.47
CA LEU A 294 10.19 -12.19 2.27
C LEU A 294 11.63 -12.64 2.54
N GLU A 295 11.87 -13.37 3.63
CA GLU A 295 13.22 -13.84 3.98
C GLU A 295 13.73 -14.94 3.05
N ASN A 296 12.84 -15.86 2.63
CA ASN A 296 13.28 -17.09 1.98
C ASN A 296 13.16 -17.06 0.45
N ALA A 297 12.29 -16.22 -0.11
CA ALA A 297 11.99 -16.22 -1.55
C ALA A 297 12.58 -15.03 -2.32
N LEU A 298 12.89 -13.91 -1.64
CA LEU A 298 13.41 -12.70 -2.29
C LEU A 298 14.91 -12.46 -2.10
N GLY A 299 15.57 -13.23 -1.21
CA GLY A 299 17.03 -13.37 -1.09
C GLY A 299 17.85 -12.12 -0.75
#